data_AF-A0A6G4X8V5-F1
#
_entry.id   AF-A0A6G4X8V5-F1
#
_cell.length_a   1.000
_cell.length_b   1.000
_cell.length_c   1.000
_cell.angle_alpha   90.00
_cell.angle_beta   90.00
_cell.angle_gamma   90.00
#
_symmetry.space_group_name_H-M   'P 1'
#
loop_
_entity.id
_entity.type
_entity.pdbx_description
1 polymer ?
#
loop_
_entity_poly.entity_id
_entity_poly.type
_entity_poly.pdbx_seq_one_letter_code
_entity_poly.pdbx_strand_id
1 'polypeptide(L)'
;DAGGSGEGPAWTDLHTVVFPGGHCVIYRIPDGAGGLRVNWVLYTTPPEHLALPLDLRNPTSLPPGELSGELAGFARDLVAKHFPPYWAECVLRTPPAESFIQPIYDLEVPHFATGRLALAGDAATVARPHTGGGAVKALQDALVLERAWRAAEDWESAAAAYDADRTALGASIVELGRRFGQAQVVRTPDWSSLSEEGFAAWWRDQNQGSDRSSGYGGHALRPS
;
A
#
# COMPACT_ATOMS: atom_id res chain seq x y z
N ASP A 1 47.42 -3.83 1.54
CA ASP A 1 46.67 -4.49 2.61
C ASP A 1 45.36 -3.80 2.90
N ALA A 2 44.30 -4.61 2.79
CA ALA A 2 42.91 -4.45 3.18
C ALA A 2 42.18 -3.12 2.89
N GLY A 3 41.46 -3.10 1.75
CA GLY A 3 40.35 -2.19 1.50
C GLY A 3 39.12 -2.56 2.32
N GLY A 4 38.56 -1.58 3.03
CA GLY A 4 37.24 -1.66 3.63
C GLY A 4 36.18 -1.27 2.61
N SER A 5 35.57 -2.26 1.96
CA SER A 5 34.26 -2.09 1.34
C SER A 5 33.23 -1.98 2.45
N GLY A 6 32.94 -0.75 2.88
CA GLY A 6 31.78 -0.46 3.72
C GLY A 6 30.52 -0.69 2.92
N GLU A 7 29.92 -1.87 3.04
CA GLU A 7 28.52 -2.08 2.68
C GLU A 7 27.68 -1.04 3.44
N GLY A 8 26.94 -0.20 2.70
CA GLY A 8 25.91 0.64 3.31
C GLY A 8 24.90 -0.23 4.06
N PRO A 9 24.12 0.33 5.02
CA PRO A 9 23.30 -0.50 5.87
C PRO A 9 22.29 -1.30 5.02
N ALA A 10 22.14 -2.59 5.32
CA ALA A 10 21.17 -3.48 4.72
C ALA A 10 19.74 -3.06 5.12
N TRP A 11 19.23 -1.99 4.51
CA TRP A 11 17.88 -1.45 4.72
C TRP A 11 16.77 -2.29 4.05
N THR A 12 17.10 -3.46 3.49
CA THR A 12 16.33 -4.13 2.43
C THR A 12 15.50 -5.35 2.84
N ASP A 13 15.37 -5.65 4.12
CA ASP A 13 14.64 -6.84 4.56
C ASP A 13 13.13 -6.52 4.72
N LEU A 14 12.43 -6.39 3.59
CA LEU A 14 10.97 -6.45 3.52
C LEU A 14 10.57 -7.92 3.43
N HIS A 15 9.76 -8.38 4.37
CA HIS A 15 9.20 -9.72 4.38
C HIS A 15 7.69 -9.66 4.23
N THR A 16 7.16 -10.54 3.39
CA THR A 16 5.72 -10.74 3.26
C THR A 16 5.38 -12.16 3.70
N VAL A 17 4.56 -12.28 4.75
CA VAL A 17 3.98 -13.56 5.18
C VAL A 17 2.58 -13.64 4.59
N VAL A 18 2.32 -14.64 3.76
CA VAL A 18 1.01 -14.87 3.13
C VAL A 18 0.26 -15.99 3.83
N PHE A 19 -1.06 -15.89 3.90
CA PHE A 19 -1.93 -16.91 4.50
C PHE A 19 -3.33 -16.89 3.86
N PRO A 20 -4.14 -17.95 4.04
CA PRO A 20 -5.52 -17.92 3.56
C PRO A 20 -6.30 -16.76 4.18
N GLY A 21 -6.81 -15.86 3.34
CA GLY A 21 -7.56 -14.68 3.79
C GLY A 21 -6.71 -13.44 4.13
N GLY A 22 -5.41 -13.42 3.79
CA GLY A 22 -4.61 -12.23 4.03
C GLY A 22 -3.09 -12.37 3.84
N HIS A 23 -2.40 -11.31 4.25
CA HIS A 23 -0.95 -11.26 4.29
C HIS A 23 -0.48 -10.24 5.33
N CYS A 24 0.80 -10.30 5.70
CA CYS A 24 1.44 -9.33 6.56
C CYS A 24 2.76 -8.88 5.96
N VAL A 25 2.95 -7.56 5.92
CA VAL A 25 4.20 -6.95 5.46
C VAL A 25 4.99 -6.52 6.68
N ILE A 26 6.25 -6.93 6.78
CA ILE A 26 7.12 -6.71 7.94
C ILE A 26 8.45 -6.15 7.44
N TYR A 27 8.90 -5.04 8.01
CA TYR A 27 10.16 -4.39 7.62
C TYR A 27 10.73 -3.56 8.76
N ARG A 28 12.02 -3.22 8.66
CA ARG A 28 12.70 -2.39 9.66
C ARG A 28 12.54 -0.91 9.33
N ILE A 29 12.31 -0.09 10.36
CA ILE A 29 12.27 1.36 10.27
C ILE A 29 13.25 1.99 11.29
N PRO A 30 13.79 3.19 11.03
CA PRO A 30 14.55 3.92 12.04
C PRO A 30 13.71 4.17 13.29
N ASP A 31 14.32 4.06 14.47
CA ASP A 31 13.64 4.29 15.76
C ASP A 31 13.67 5.77 16.21
N GLY A 32 14.34 6.64 15.45
CA GLY A 32 14.54 8.05 15.77
C GLY A 32 15.71 8.35 16.73
N ALA A 33 16.37 7.33 17.27
CA ALA A 33 17.49 7.42 18.22
C ALA A 33 18.78 6.74 17.70
N GLY A 34 18.83 6.39 16.41
CA GLY A 34 19.96 5.72 15.77
C GLY A 34 19.89 4.19 15.80
N GLY A 35 18.81 3.61 16.33
CA GLY A 35 18.48 2.19 16.27
C GLY A 35 17.40 1.87 15.24
N LEU A 36 16.87 0.65 15.34
CA LEU A 36 15.84 0.11 14.45
C LEU A 36 14.64 -0.42 15.24
N ARG A 37 13.46 -0.26 14.64
CA ARG A 37 12.21 -0.92 15.06
C ARG A 37 11.68 -1.78 13.92
N VAL A 38 10.84 -2.75 14.27
CA VAL A 38 10.10 -3.54 13.28
C VAL A 38 8.73 -2.90 13.10
N ASN A 39 8.44 -2.46 11.87
CA ASN A 39 7.09 -2.13 11.45
C ASN A 39 6.43 -3.38 10.86
N TRP A 40 5.16 -3.59 11.18
CA TRP A 40 4.36 -4.65 10.58
C TRP A 40 2.97 -4.13 10.25
N VAL A 41 2.38 -4.63 9.17
CA VAL A 41 0.99 -4.33 8.78
C VAL A 41 0.31 -5.62 8.37
N LEU A 42 -0.71 -6.01 9.14
CA LEU A 42 -1.51 -7.22 8.90
C LEU A 42 -2.77 -6.87 8.11
N TYR A 43 -2.89 -7.40 6.91
CA TYR A 43 -4.05 -7.26 6.04
C TYR A 43 -4.92 -8.51 6.15
N THR A 44 -6.15 -8.36 6.65
CA THR A 44 -7.13 -9.44 6.76
C THR A 44 -8.55 -8.88 6.82
N THR A 45 -9.54 -9.74 6.66
CA THR A 45 -10.95 -9.42 6.94
C THR A 45 -11.33 -10.06 8.27
N PRO A 46 -11.64 -9.26 9.32
CA PRO A 46 -12.20 -9.80 10.55
C PRO A 46 -13.50 -10.57 10.26
N PRO A 47 -13.77 -11.68 10.96
CA PRO A 47 -15.05 -12.37 10.89
C PRO A 47 -16.21 -11.42 11.15
N GLU A 48 -17.33 -11.58 10.42
CA GLU A 48 -18.49 -10.67 10.50
C GLU A 48 -19.06 -10.53 11.92
N HIS A 49 -18.95 -11.57 12.74
CA HIS A 49 -19.43 -11.55 14.14
C HIS A 49 -18.55 -10.69 15.06
N LEU A 50 -17.29 -10.41 14.68
CA LEU A 50 -16.42 -9.48 15.38
C LEU A 50 -16.69 -8.08 14.84
N ALA A 51 -17.81 -7.49 15.27
CA ALA A 51 -18.21 -6.16 14.84
C ALA A 51 -17.08 -5.15 15.07
N LEU A 52 -16.68 -4.44 14.02
CA LEU A 52 -15.89 -3.22 14.16
C LEU A 52 -16.84 -2.13 14.65
N PRO A 53 -16.57 -1.46 15.79
CA PRO A 53 -17.40 -0.38 16.29
C PRO A 53 -17.16 0.92 15.49
N LEU A 54 -17.24 0.83 14.17
CA LEU A 54 -16.95 1.90 13.21
C LEU A 54 -18.12 2.07 12.23
N ASP A 55 -18.49 3.32 11.97
CA ASP A 55 -19.32 3.63 10.81
C ASP A 55 -18.44 3.69 9.55
N LEU A 56 -18.33 2.56 8.86
CA LEU A 56 -17.50 2.42 7.66
C LEU A 56 -17.99 3.25 6.46
N ARG A 57 -19.17 3.91 6.54
CA ARG A 57 -19.62 4.84 5.49
C ARG A 57 -18.81 6.12 5.47
N ASN A 58 -18.12 6.43 6.57
CA ASN A 58 -17.22 7.57 6.68
C ASN A 58 -15.78 7.06 6.88
N PRO A 59 -14.76 7.72 6.29
CA PRO A 59 -13.37 7.39 6.58
C PRO A 59 -13.09 7.50 8.09
N THR A 60 -12.75 6.38 8.72
CA THR A 60 -12.49 6.28 10.16
C THR A 60 -11.44 5.20 10.44
N SER A 61 -10.98 5.11 11.69
CA SER A 61 -10.04 4.11 12.18
C SER A 61 -10.31 3.82 13.65
N LEU A 62 -9.95 2.63 14.13
CA LEU A 62 -9.88 2.36 15.57
C LEU A 62 -8.49 2.76 16.07
N PRO A 63 -8.37 3.79 16.92
CA PRO A 63 -7.09 4.24 17.43
C PRO A 63 -6.49 3.22 18.43
N PRO A 64 -5.19 3.39 18.78
CA PRO A 64 -4.54 2.56 19.78
C PRO A 64 -5.33 2.52 21.11
N GLY A 65 -5.49 1.33 21.67
CA GLY A 65 -6.18 1.13 22.95
C GLY A 65 -7.69 0.92 22.85
N GLU A 66 -8.29 1.10 21.68
CA GLU A 66 -9.73 0.86 21.46
C GLU A 66 -10.05 -0.50 20.82
N LEU A 67 -9.01 -1.31 20.57
CA LEU A 67 -9.17 -2.65 20.03
C LEU A 67 -9.84 -3.58 21.06
N SER A 68 -10.97 -4.19 20.69
CA SER A 68 -11.64 -5.17 21.54
C SER A 68 -10.73 -6.39 21.78
N GLY A 69 -10.89 -7.03 22.94
CA GLY A 69 -10.14 -8.25 23.27
C GLY A 69 -10.35 -9.38 22.27
N GLU A 70 -11.55 -9.47 21.68
CA GLU A 70 -11.88 -10.48 20.66
C GLU A 70 -11.15 -10.23 19.33
N LEU A 71 -11.11 -8.97 18.86
CA LEU A 71 -10.36 -8.61 17.64
C LEU A 71 -8.85 -8.78 17.84
N ALA A 72 -8.34 -8.40 19.01
CA ALA A 72 -6.94 -8.63 19.38
C ALA A 72 -6.62 -10.13 19.42
N GLY A 73 -7.51 -10.94 20.01
CA GLY A 73 -7.39 -12.40 20.04
C GLY A 73 -7.34 -13.00 18.64
N PHE A 74 -8.28 -12.62 17.77
CA PHE A 74 -8.32 -13.06 16.38
C PHE A 74 -7.02 -12.76 15.62
N ALA A 75 -6.51 -11.53 15.71
CA ALA A 75 -5.25 -11.15 15.05
C ALA A 75 -4.06 -11.97 15.59
N ARG A 76 -4.01 -12.20 16.90
CA ARG A 76 -2.95 -13.01 17.53
C ARG A 76 -3.02 -14.48 17.11
N ASP A 77 -4.21 -15.06 17.03
CA ASP A 77 -4.42 -16.44 16.59
C ASP A 77 -4.01 -16.65 15.13
N LEU A 78 -4.33 -15.69 14.25
CA LEU A 78 -3.85 -15.70 12.86
C LEU A 78 -2.32 -15.74 12.80
N VAL A 79 -1.66 -14.86 13.56
CA VAL A 79 -0.20 -14.78 13.59
C VAL A 79 0.41 -16.08 14.13
N ALA A 80 -0.06 -16.57 15.28
CA ALA A 80 0.45 -17.78 15.89
C ALA A 80 0.28 -19.02 15.00
N LYS A 81 -0.79 -19.07 14.20
CA LYS A 81 -1.10 -20.20 13.31
C LYS A 81 -0.27 -20.18 12.03
N HIS A 82 -0.05 -19.01 11.44
CA HIS A 82 0.44 -18.92 10.06
C HIS A 82 1.88 -18.40 9.92
N PHE A 83 2.45 -17.78 10.95
CA PHE A 83 3.73 -17.10 10.80
C PHE A 83 4.89 -18.01 11.20
N PRO A 84 6.05 -17.89 10.52
CA PRO A 84 7.30 -18.46 11.02
C PRO A 84 7.61 -17.94 12.43
N PRO A 85 8.18 -18.76 13.34
CA PRO A 85 8.30 -18.44 14.76
C PRO A 85 8.94 -17.07 15.06
N TYR A 86 10.02 -16.72 14.36
CA TYR A 86 10.71 -15.43 14.54
C TYR A 86 9.80 -14.24 14.24
N TRP A 87 9.10 -14.27 13.10
CA TRP A 87 8.20 -13.18 12.68
C TRP A 87 6.94 -13.13 13.54
N ALA A 88 6.43 -14.29 13.96
CA ALA A 88 5.33 -14.37 14.91
C ALA A 88 5.70 -13.66 16.21
N GLU A 89 6.89 -13.92 16.77
CA GLU A 89 7.37 -13.26 17.97
C GLU A 89 7.47 -11.74 17.80
N CYS A 90 8.03 -11.26 16.68
CA CYS A 90 8.13 -9.82 16.41
C CYS A 90 6.77 -9.12 16.48
N VAL A 91 5.73 -9.71 15.87
CA VAL A 91 4.37 -9.14 15.86
C VAL A 91 3.69 -9.30 17.22
N LEU A 92 3.79 -10.47 17.85
CA LEU A 92 3.10 -10.77 19.12
C LEU A 92 3.66 -10.01 20.32
N ARG A 93 4.88 -9.46 20.22
CA ARG A 93 5.49 -8.55 21.21
C ARG A 93 4.88 -7.16 21.22
N THR A 94 4.11 -6.77 20.20
CA THR A 94 3.40 -5.49 20.21
C THR A 94 2.29 -5.52 21.27
N PRO A 95 2.30 -4.58 22.24
CA PRO A 95 1.22 -4.49 23.22
C PRO A 95 -0.13 -4.24 22.54
N PRO A 96 -1.23 -4.87 22.99
CA PRO A 96 -2.56 -4.62 22.42
C PRO A 96 -2.96 -3.13 22.45
N ALA A 97 -2.53 -2.40 23.48
CA ALA A 97 -2.77 -0.96 23.62
C ALA A 97 -2.06 -0.09 22.58
N GLU A 98 -1.05 -0.63 21.89
CA GLU A 98 -0.32 0.03 20.81
C GLU A 98 -0.80 -0.41 19.42
N SER A 99 -1.75 -1.35 19.36
CA SER A 99 -2.34 -1.85 18.12
C SER A 99 -3.57 -1.04 17.74
N PHE A 100 -3.71 -0.76 16.45
CA PHE A 100 -4.82 0.01 15.89
C PHE A 100 -5.32 -0.65 14.60
N ILE A 101 -6.56 -0.37 14.19
CA ILE A 101 -7.13 -0.89 12.94
C ILE A 101 -7.45 0.28 12.02
N GLN A 102 -6.99 0.17 10.77
CA GLN A 102 -7.36 1.09 9.70
C GLN A 102 -8.16 0.32 8.65
N PRO A 103 -9.49 0.52 8.56
CA PRO A 103 -10.25 0.09 7.41
C PRO A 103 -9.65 0.64 6.11
N ILE A 104 -9.71 -0.16 5.05
CA ILE A 104 -9.13 0.19 3.75
C ILE A 104 -10.21 0.81 2.88
N TYR A 105 -9.98 2.05 2.50
CA TYR A 105 -10.84 2.81 1.57
C TYR A 105 -10.14 2.95 0.22
N ASP A 106 -10.94 3.17 -0.81
CA ASP A 106 -10.47 3.65 -2.10
C ASP A 106 -11.40 4.73 -2.63
N LEU A 107 -10.85 5.65 -3.42
CA LEU A 107 -11.55 6.80 -4.00
C LEU A 107 -10.97 7.09 -5.37
N GLU A 108 -11.86 7.36 -6.32
CA GLU A 108 -11.54 7.79 -7.68
C GLU A 108 -12.43 8.99 -8.01
N VAL A 109 -11.83 10.09 -8.46
CA VAL A 109 -12.58 11.23 -8.99
C VAL A 109 -12.71 11.10 -10.50
N PRO A 110 -13.83 11.57 -11.09
CA PRO A 110 -13.99 11.53 -12.55
C PRO A 110 -13.07 12.52 -13.28
N HIS A 111 -12.58 13.55 -12.58
CA HIS A 111 -11.70 14.59 -13.10
C HIS A 111 -10.75 15.08 -12.01
N PHE A 112 -9.47 15.19 -12.35
CA PHE A 112 -8.44 15.81 -11.52
C PHE A 112 -8.48 17.34 -11.57
N ALA A 113 -9.00 17.95 -12.64
CA ALA A 113 -9.23 19.39 -12.69
C ALA A 113 -10.47 19.79 -13.50
N THR A 114 -11.23 20.75 -12.97
CA THR A 114 -12.38 21.35 -13.66
C THR A 114 -12.46 22.84 -13.34
N GLY A 115 -12.70 23.68 -14.36
CA GLY A 115 -12.80 25.13 -14.16
C GLY A 115 -11.55 25.70 -13.49
N ARG A 116 -11.68 26.20 -12.25
CA ARG A 116 -10.58 26.78 -11.44
C ARG A 116 -10.11 25.88 -10.29
N LEU A 117 -10.54 24.62 -10.27
CA LEU A 117 -10.22 23.68 -9.22
C LEU A 117 -9.33 22.56 -9.78
N ALA A 118 -8.26 22.23 -9.07
CA ALA A 118 -7.46 21.04 -9.30
C ALA A 118 -7.30 20.25 -7.99
N LEU A 119 -7.35 18.94 -8.09
CA LEU A 119 -7.12 17.98 -7.02
C LEU A 119 -5.78 17.26 -7.27
N ALA A 120 -5.07 16.91 -6.21
CA ALA A 120 -3.82 16.17 -6.27
C ALA A 120 -3.68 15.25 -5.05
N GLY A 121 -2.83 14.24 -5.16
CA GLY A 121 -2.61 13.29 -4.07
C GLY A 121 -3.92 12.57 -3.70
N ASP A 122 -4.13 12.34 -2.41
CA ASP A 122 -5.29 11.60 -1.92
C ASP A 122 -6.61 12.36 -2.10
N ALA A 123 -6.56 13.69 -2.25
CA ALA A 123 -7.76 14.49 -2.54
C ALA A 123 -8.34 14.19 -3.94
N ALA A 124 -7.51 13.76 -4.89
CA ALA A 124 -7.96 13.30 -6.20
C ALA A 124 -8.24 11.80 -6.20
N THR A 125 -7.36 11.00 -5.60
CA THR A 125 -7.44 9.55 -5.75
C THR A 125 -6.75 8.85 -4.60
N VAL A 126 -7.48 7.96 -3.94
CA VAL A 126 -6.96 7.09 -2.87
C VAL A 126 -6.93 5.67 -3.41
N ALA A 127 -5.73 5.14 -3.64
CA ALA A 127 -5.55 3.74 -3.97
C ALA A 127 -5.34 2.92 -2.69
N ARG A 128 -5.82 1.68 -2.67
CA ARG A 128 -5.58 0.77 -1.55
C ARG A 128 -4.06 0.61 -1.32
N PRO A 129 -3.60 0.50 -0.07
CA PRO A 129 -2.18 0.59 0.28
C PRO A 129 -1.31 -0.55 -0.28
N HIS A 130 -1.93 -1.63 -0.80
CA HIS A 130 -1.24 -2.77 -1.41
C HIS A 130 -0.30 -2.38 -2.57
N THR A 131 -0.50 -1.23 -3.20
CA THR A 131 0.36 -0.75 -4.29
C THR A 131 1.63 -0.05 -3.78
N GLY A 132 1.68 0.37 -2.51
CA GLY A 132 2.82 1.04 -1.89
C GLY A 132 3.20 2.39 -2.51
N GLY A 133 2.40 2.95 -3.43
CA GLY A 133 2.82 4.08 -4.28
C GLY A 133 2.05 5.39 -4.07
N GLY A 134 1.29 5.55 -2.98
CA GLY A 134 0.48 6.76 -2.75
C GLY A 134 1.29 8.06 -2.72
N ALA A 135 2.39 8.08 -1.96
CA ALA A 135 3.28 9.24 -1.88
C ALA A 135 3.97 9.55 -3.23
N VAL A 136 4.43 8.52 -3.94
CA VAL A 136 5.03 8.67 -5.28
C VAL A 136 4.01 9.25 -6.25
N LYS A 137 2.77 8.75 -6.24
CA LYS A 137 1.66 9.28 -7.04
C LYS A 137 1.41 10.76 -6.73
N ALA A 138 1.34 11.16 -5.46
CA ALA A 138 1.13 12.55 -5.08
C ALA A 138 2.26 13.48 -5.57
N LEU A 139 3.51 13.01 -5.51
CA LEU A 139 4.65 13.76 -6.08
C LEU A 139 4.56 13.86 -7.60
N GLN A 140 4.16 12.78 -8.28
CA GLN A 140 3.93 12.80 -9.73
C GLN A 140 2.80 13.78 -10.11
N ASP A 141 1.70 13.80 -9.35
CA ASP A 141 0.60 14.76 -9.55
C ASP A 141 1.14 16.20 -9.49
N ALA A 142 1.93 16.55 -8.48
CA ALA A 142 2.53 17.87 -8.35
C ALA A 142 3.47 18.23 -9.53
N LEU A 143 4.32 17.29 -9.96
CA LEU A 143 5.24 17.49 -11.08
C LEU A 143 4.53 17.67 -12.42
N VAL A 144 3.47 16.91 -12.67
CA VAL A 144 2.67 17.05 -13.89
C VAL A 144 1.94 18.39 -13.90
N LEU A 145 1.36 18.80 -12.76
CA LEU A 145 0.72 20.11 -12.65
C LEU A 145 1.71 21.25 -12.91
N GLU A 146 2.91 21.17 -12.35
CA GLU A 146 3.98 22.16 -12.61
C GLU A 146 4.32 22.23 -14.10
N ARG A 147 4.52 21.08 -14.75
CA ARG A 147 4.86 21.02 -16.18
C ARG A 147 3.74 21.56 -17.05
N ALA A 148 2.49 21.21 -16.76
CA ALA A 148 1.32 21.72 -17.45
C ALA A 148 1.23 23.24 -17.33
N TRP A 149 1.45 23.78 -16.12
CA TRP A 149 1.46 25.22 -15.88
C TRP A 149 2.57 25.96 -16.63
N ARG A 150 3.78 25.40 -16.69
CA ARG A 150 4.90 26.02 -17.42
C ARG A 150 4.73 26.01 -18.94
N ALA A 151 4.00 25.05 -19.48
CA ALA A 151 3.81 24.89 -20.93
C ALA A 151 2.59 25.65 -21.47
N ALA A 152 1.65 26.03 -20.60
CA ALA A 152 0.41 26.70 -20.98
C ALA A 152 0.52 28.23 -20.92
N GLU A 153 -0.27 28.92 -21.74
CA GLU A 153 -0.40 30.38 -21.69
C GLU A 153 -1.37 30.86 -20.61
N ASP A 154 -2.34 30.01 -20.23
CA ASP A 154 -3.36 30.29 -19.24
C ASP A 154 -3.71 29.06 -18.38
N TRP A 155 -4.50 29.32 -17.32
CA TRP A 155 -4.93 28.27 -16.40
C TRP A 155 -5.84 27.23 -17.04
N GLU A 156 -6.72 27.63 -17.96
CA GLU A 156 -7.68 26.69 -18.57
C GLU A 156 -6.94 25.61 -19.36
N SER A 157 -5.94 26.02 -20.13
CA SER A 157 -5.06 25.12 -20.89
C SER A 157 -4.22 24.23 -19.95
N ALA A 158 -3.67 24.78 -18.86
CA ALA A 158 -2.92 24.02 -17.88
C ALA A 158 -3.79 22.97 -17.16
N ALA A 159 -4.99 23.36 -16.73
CA ALA A 159 -5.92 22.50 -16.03
C ALA A 159 -6.40 21.36 -16.93
N ALA A 160 -6.72 21.63 -18.20
CA ALA A 160 -7.12 20.60 -19.16
C ALA A 160 -5.98 19.59 -19.43
N ALA A 161 -4.75 20.06 -19.57
CA ALA A 161 -3.59 19.18 -19.76
C ALA A 161 -3.32 18.31 -18.52
N TYR A 162 -3.39 18.89 -17.32
CA TYR A 162 -3.25 18.16 -16.07
C TYR A 162 -4.35 17.12 -15.87
N ASP A 163 -5.62 17.49 -16.13
CA ASP A 163 -6.76 16.58 -16.03
C ASP A 163 -6.61 15.37 -16.97
N ALA A 164 -6.26 15.63 -18.23
CA ALA A 164 -6.10 14.60 -19.25
C ALA A 164 -4.98 13.60 -18.90
N ASP A 165 -3.86 14.08 -18.36
CA ASP A 165 -2.73 13.22 -17.96
C ASP A 165 -3.05 12.38 -16.71
N ARG A 166 -3.65 13.01 -15.69
CA ARG A 166 -3.78 12.38 -14.37
C ARG A 166 -5.03 11.54 -14.18
N THR A 167 -6.15 11.87 -14.83
CA THR A 167 -7.43 11.17 -14.60
C THR A 167 -7.35 9.69 -14.96
N ALA A 168 -6.87 9.36 -16.16
CA ALA A 168 -6.74 7.97 -16.60
C ALA A 168 -5.75 7.18 -15.73
N LEU A 169 -4.65 7.83 -15.33
CA LEU A 169 -3.65 7.19 -14.48
C LEU A 169 -4.20 6.95 -13.07
N GLY A 170 -4.87 7.93 -12.46
CA GLY A 170 -5.52 7.80 -11.16
C GLY A 170 -6.47 6.61 -11.12
N ALA A 171 -7.36 6.50 -12.10
CA ALA A 171 -8.28 5.37 -12.25
C ALA A 171 -7.53 4.03 -12.33
N SER A 172 -6.47 3.94 -13.13
CA SER A 172 -5.69 2.70 -13.27
C SER A 172 -5.00 2.26 -11.97
N ILE A 173 -4.54 3.21 -11.15
CA ILE A 173 -3.87 2.93 -9.87
C ILE A 173 -4.88 2.43 -8.83
N VAL A 174 -6.09 3.01 -8.80
CA VAL A 174 -7.17 2.54 -7.93
C VAL A 174 -7.56 1.12 -8.29
N GLU A 175 -7.75 0.84 -9.58
CA GLU A 175 -8.12 -0.49 -10.04
C GLU A 175 -7.04 -1.54 -9.71
N LEU A 176 -5.76 -1.18 -9.89
CA LEU A 176 -4.66 -2.04 -9.45
C LEU A 176 -4.71 -2.31 -7.93
N GLY A 177 -4.95 -1.28 -7.12
CA GLY A 177 -5.10 -1.43 -5.67
C GLY A 177 -6.28 -2.31 -5.26
N ARG A 178 -7.42 -2.18 -5.95
CA ARG A 178 -8.60 -3.04 -5.76
C ARG A 178 -8.27 -4.49 -6.11
N ARG A 179 -7.62 -4.73 -7.25
CA ARG A 179 -7.22 -6.07 -7.67
C ARG A 179 -6.26 -6.74 -6.68
N PHE A 180 -5.24 -6.01 -6.22
CA PHE A 180 -4.34 -6.52 -5.19
C PHE A 180 -5.06 -6.84 -3.88
N GLY A 181 -5.96 -5.97 -3.43
CA GLY A 181 -6.78 -6.27 -2.25
C GLY A 181 -7.65 -7.51 -2.42
N GLN A 182 -8.23 -7.71 -3.61
CA GLN A 182 -8.98 -8.93 -3.93
C GLN A 182 -8.06 -10.16 -3.93
N ALA A 183 -6.93 -10.12 -4.62
CA ALA A 183 -6.06 -11.29 -4.80
C ALA A 183 -5.24 -11.66 -3.55
N GLN A 184 -4.92 -10.69 -2.70
CA GLN A 184 -4.04 -10.88 -1.53
C GLN A 184 -4.79 -10.98 -0.20
N VAL A 185 -6.10 -10.71 -0.19
CA VAL A 185 -6.92 -10.76 1.03
C VAL A 185 -8.21 -11.53 0.82
N VAL A 186 -9.04 -11.12 -0.14
CA VAL A 186 -10.41 -11.67 -0.27
C VAL A 186 -10.44 -13.03 -0.98
N ARG A 187 -9.61 -13.22 -2.00
CA ARG A 187 -9.57 -14.38 -2.90
C ARG A 187 -8.14 -14.90 -3.02
N THR A 188 -7.50 -15.11 -1.88
CA THR A 188 -6.14 -15.64 -1.83
C THR A 188 -6.07 -17.02 -2.50
N PRO A 189 -5.06 -17.29 -3.34
CA PRO A 189 -4.78 -18.65 -3.78
C PRO A 189 -4.39 -19.53 -2.58
N ASP A 190 -4.37 -20.86 -2.80
CA ASP A 190 -3.72 -21.75 -1.83
C ASP A 190 -2.21 -21.58 -1.92
N TRP A 191 -1.69 -20.65 -1.09
CA TRP A 191 -0.27 -20.33 -1.00
C TRP A 191 0.61 -21.55 -0.75
N SER A 192 0.11 -22.56 -0.03
CA SER A 192 0.90 -23.75 0.31
C SER A 192 1.11 -24.68 -0.88
N SER A 193 0.26 -24.57 -1.90
CA SER A 193 0.32 -25.36 -3.13
C SER A 193 1.03 -24.65 -4.29
N LEU A 194 1.31 -23.35 -4.17
CA LEU A 194 1.93 -22.56 -5.23
C LEU A 194 3.42 -22.88 -5.34
N SER A 195 3.82 -23.40 -6.51
CA SER A 195 5.24 -23.45 -6.88
C SER A 195 5.78 -22.04 -7.12
N GLU A 196 7.10 -21.89 -7.16
CA GLU A 196 7.75 -20.62 -7.51
C GLU A 196 7.29 -20.09 -8.88
N GLU A 197 7.21 -20.97 -9.87
CA GLU A 197 6.70 -20.60 -11.21
C GLU A 197 5.22 -20.20 -11.16
N GLY A 198 4.41 -20.93 -10.39
CA GLY A 198 3.00 -20.60 -10.18
C GLY A 198 2.82 -19.24 -9.51
N PHE A 199 3.63 -18.94 -8.49
CA PHE A 199 3.65 -17.63 -7.84
C PHE A 199 4.06 -16.52 -8.81
N ALA A 200 5.11 -16.72 -9.60
CA ALA A 200 5.55 -15.74 -10.60
C ALA A 200 4.48 -15.50 -11.68
N ALA A 201 3.79 -16.54 -12.12
CA ALA A 201 2.67 -16.42 -13.06
C ALA A 201 1.49 -15.66 -12.45
N TRP A 202 1.09 -16.02 -11.23
CA TRP A 202 0.05 -15.33 -10.48
C TRP A 202 0.38 -13.86 -10.27
N TRP A 203 1.62 -13.55 -9.86
CA TRP A 203 2.07 -12.17 -9.66
C TRP A 203 2.03 -11.36 -10.94
N ARG A 204 2.51 -11.93 -12.06
CA ARG A 204 2.40 -11.28 -13.37
C ARG A 204 0.95 -10.99 -13.73
N ASP A 205 0.05 -11.96 -13.57
CA ASP A 205 -1.38 -11.81 -13.84
C ASP A 205 -2.00 -10.66 -13.02
N GLN A 206 -1.69 -10.56 -11.73
CA GLN A 206 -2.20 -9.47 -10.91
C GLN A 206 -1.71 -8.09 -11.39
N ASN A 207 -0.52 -8.03 -11.98
CA ASN A 207 0.06 -6.82 -12.57
C ASN A 207 -0.38 -6.57 -14.04
N GLN A 208 -1.09 -7.51 -14.70
CA GLN A 208 -1.56 -7.31 -16.08
C GLN A 208 -2.74 -6.34 -16.11
N GLY A 209 -2.59 -5.18 -16.75
CA GLY A 209 -3.67 -4.19 -16.91
C GLY A 209 -3.40 -2.84 -16.26
N SER A 210 -2.39 -2.72 -15.38
CA SER A 210 -1.67 -1.45 -15.26
C SER A 210 -0.74 -1.40 -16.47
N ASP A 211 -1.05 -0.54 -17.44
CA ASP A 211 -0.26 -0.40 -18.66
C ASP A 211 1.25 -0.31 -18.30
N ARG A 212 2.13 -1.01 -19.03
CA ARG A 212 3.59 -0.88 -18.84
C ARG A 212 4.06 0.56 -19.18
N SER A 213 3.25 1.31 -19.93
CA SER A 213 3.38 2.76 -20.14
C SER A 213 2.53 3.63 -19.20
N SER A 214 1.83 3.06 -18.20
CA SER A 214 1.05 3.84 -17.22
C SER A 214 1.90 4.83 -16.41
N GLY A 215 3.22 4.67 -16.37
CA GLY A 215 4.10 5.52 -15.55
C GLY A 215 3.95 5.28 -14.04
N TYR A 216 3.21 4.25 -13.64
CA TYR A 216 3.10 3.79 -12.25
C TYR A 216 4.01 2.58 -11.99
N GLY A 217 4.74 2.62 -10.88
CA GLY A 217 5.81 1.67 -10.55
C GLY A 217 7.20 2.22 -10.85
N GLY A 218 8.18 1.86 -10.02
CA GLY A 218 9.57 2.32 -10.19
C GLY A 218 10.16 1.79 -11.50
N HIS A 219 10.54 2.70 -12.39
CA HIS A 219 11.39 2.34 -13.53
C HIS A 219 12.82 2.15 -13.02
N ALA A 220 13.51 1.11 -13.48
CA ALA A 220 14.93 0.98 -13.25
C ALA A 220 15.63 2.28 -13.69
N LEU A 221 16.40 2.89 -12.79
CA LEU A 221 17.25 4.03 -13.14
C LEU A 221 18.17 3.56 -14.26
N ARG A 222 18.01 4.11 -15.46
CA ARG A 222 18.93 3.82 -16.56
C ARG A 222 20.28 4.42 -16.16
N PRO A 223 21.37 3.63 -16.13
CA PRO A 223 22.69 4.19 -15.88
C PRO A 223 22.99 5.20 -17.01
N SER A 224 23.41 6.40 -16.60
CA SER A 224 23.92 7.45 -17.48
C SER A 224 25.26 7.04 -18.09
#